data_AF-A0AAN6L9P0-F1
#
_entry.id   AF-A0AAN6L9P0-F1
#
_cell.length_a   1.000
_cell.length_b   1.000
_cell.length_c   1.000
_cell.angle_alpha   90.00
_cell.angle_beta   90.00
_cell.angle_gamma   90.00
#
_symmetry.space_group_name_H-M   'P 1'
#
loop_
_entity.id
_entity.type
_entity.pdbx_description
1 polymer ?
#
loop_
_entity_poly.entity_id
_entity_poly.type
_entity_poly.pdbx_seq_one_letter_code
_entity_poly.pdbx_strand_id
1 'polypeptide(L)'
;MPRNMATAVNGGPNNPNNTGEDDPIPSPTFKGALDRFIYDSPPKNGARRSLKRKLSASASASDASIAHTATTTTTTRITRSTTSRAASLSAPSLLPASRSPSRSPRKRHGPRQTPTPPTTTTTTGPISHLRDTIPPGLILLFIGVNPGIMTGQTGHVYAHPSNLYWKLLHSSGITTRRHPPSDTYRLPELYSVGNTNIVTRPTRDASQLSRREMDEGVPVLERKIAEKRPQAVCLVGKSIWEAVWRVKKGRGMRKEEFRYGWQDEGGNMGRVQGWEGARVFVATTTSGLAAGMSMQEKEAVWKELGEWVVEKRRERTEGGVGGGTAMATATAVVKDEGNRDEAAVKAEEAEEMESEDQEYVDFECDCFYH
;
A
#
# COMPACT_ATOMS: atom_id res chain seq x y z
N MET A 1 -22.39 64.89 26.49
CA MET A 1 -22.89 66.27 26.74
C MET A 1 -21.75 67.09 27.35
N PRO A 2 -21.58 68.40 27.02
CA PRO A 2 -21.30 68.84 25.64
C PRO A 2 -20.29 70.02 25.53
N ARG A 3 -19.66 70.16 24.35
CA ARG A 3 -19.21 71.38 23.61
C ARG A 3 -18.28 70.91 22.46
N ASN A 4 -18.50 71.16 21.17
CA ASN A 4 -18.76 72.39 20.38
C ASN A 4 -17.59 73.39 20.47
N MET A 5 -16.94 73.88 19.41
CA MET A 5 -17.13 73.80 17.93
C MET A 5 -15.75 73.48 17.25
N ALA A 6 -15.48 73.50 15.93
CA ALA A 6 -16.15 74.12 14.77
C ALA A 6 -15.85 73.43 13.41
N THR A 7 -16.44 73.97 12.34
CA THR A 7 -16.52 73.45 10.97
C THR A 7 -15.40 73.93 10.04
N ALA A 8 -15.07 73.10 9.03
CA ALA A 8 -14.63 73.55 7.71
C ALA A 8 -15.29 72.68 6.64
N VAL A 9 -15.71 73.27 5.51
CA VAL A 9 -16.49 72.60 4.45
C VAL A 9 -15.96 73.03 3.09
N ASN A 10 -15.85 72.10 2.13
CA ASN A 10 -15.83 72.38 0.69
C ASN A 10 -16.22 71.13 -0.10
N GLY A 11 -17.23 71.28 -0.97
CA GLY A 11 -17.48 70.40 -2.12
C GLY A 11 -17.22 71.17 -3.42
N GLY A 12 -17.36 70.63 -4.63
CA GLY A 12 -17.71 69.26 -5.05
C GLY A 12 -17.06 69.03 -6.43
N PRO A 13 -17.77 68.62 -7.51
CA PRO A 13 -19.17 68.19 -7.63
C PRO A 13 -19.32 66.75 -8.17
N ASN A 14 -20.56 66.26 -8.26
CA ASN A 14 -20.88 64.98 -8.90
C ASN A 14 -20.89 65.09 -10.43
N ASN A 15 -20.60 63.99 -11.13
CA ASN A 15 -21.08 63.74 -12.49
C ASN A 15 -21.56 62.27 -12.61
N PRO A 16 -22.87 62.00 -12.71
CA PRO A 16 -23.41 60.65 -12.82
C PRO A 16 -23.60 60.22 -14.27
N ASN A 17 -22.78 59.28 -14.77
CA ASN A 17 -23.13 58.33 -15.84
C ASN A 17 -21.95 57.40 -16.14
N ASN A 18 -22.03 56.14 -15.69
CA ASN A 18 -21.48 55.01 -16.44
C ASN A 18 -22.14 53.70 -15.99
N THR A 19 -23.26 53.32 -16.62
CA THR A 19 -23.84 51.98 -16.50
C THR A 19 -23.08 51.04 -17.42
N GLY A 20 -21.98 50.48 -16.91
CA GLY A 20 -21.32 49.32 -17.54
C GLY A 20 -22.07 48.05 -17.16
N GLU A 21 -22.40 47.22 -18.15
CA GLU A 21 -23.10 45.95 -17.94
C GLU A 21 -22.09 44.85 -17.54
N ASP A 22 -22.38 44.10 -16.48
CA ASP A 22 -21.52 43.00 -16.02
C ASP A 22 -21.68 41.75 -16.91
N ASP A 23 -20.84 41.64 -17.94
CA ASP A 23 -20.73 40.44 -18.78
C ASP A 23 -20.34 39.21 -17.93
N PRO A 24 -21.11 38.10 -17.95
CA PRO A 24 -20.85 36.95 -17.10
C PRO A 24 -19.62 36.15 -17.56
N ILE A 25 -18.59 36.12 -16.71
CA ILE A 25 -17.35 35.35 -16.94
C ILE A 25 -17.70 33.85 -17.09
N PRO A 26 -17.39 33.20 -18.23
CA PRO A 26 -17.76 31.80 -18.46
C PRO A 26 -16.92 30.84 -17.60
N SER A 27 -17.59 30.01 -16.81
CA SER A 27 -16.96 29.00 -15.97
C SER A 27 -16.20 27.95 -16.81
N PRO A 28 -14.99 27.51 -16.40
CA PRO A 28 -14.14 26.62 -17.19
C PRO A 28 -14.69 25.19 -17.23
N THR A 29 -15.47 24.86 -18.25
CA THR A 29 -16.06 23.52 -18.42
C THR A 29 -15.05 22.49 -18.92
N PHE A 30 -15.10 21.29 -18.32
CA PHE A 30 -14.14 20.19 -18.48
C PHE A 30 -13.93 19.69 -19.94
N LYS A 31 -14.87 19.95 -20.86
CA LYS A 31 -14.78 19.47 -22.26
C LYS A 31 -13.60 20.04 -23.07
N GLY A 32 -13.15 21.26 -22.80
CA GLY A 32 -12.11 21.94 -23.61
C GLY A 32 -10.68 21.38 -23.50
N ALA A 33 -10.47 20.33 -22.71
CA ALA A 33 -9.16 19.74 -22.45
C ALA A 33 -8.85 18.46 -23.27
N LEU A 34 -9.85 17.80 -23.85
CA LEU A 34 -9.69 16.43 -24.38
C LEU A 34 -9.17 16.37 -25.83
N ASP A 35 -9.52 17.35 -26.67
CA ASP A 35 -9.17 17.35 -28.10
C ASP A 35 -7.65 17.42 -28.39
N ARG A 36 -6.84 17.73 -27.36
CA ARG A 36 -5.37 17.73 -27.44
C ARG A 36 -4.72 16.34 -27.36
N PHE A 37 -5.51 15.26 -27.22
CA PHE A 37 -5.02 13.88 -27.10
C PHE A 37 -5.60 12.90 -28.13
N ILE A 38 -6.24 13.39 -29.20
CA ILE A 38 -6.72 12.54 -30.31
C ILE A 38 -5.50 12.09 -31.14
N TYR A 39 -5.04 10.86 -30.92
CA TYR A 39 -3.93 10.24 -31.67
C TYR A 39 -4.47 9.49 -32.90
N ASP A 40 -4.39 10.14 -34.06
CA ASP A 40 -4.89 9.56 -35.31
C ASP A 40 -4.01 8.38 -35.78
N SER A 41 -4.64 7.27 -36.15
CA SER A 41 -3.96 5.99 -36.38
C SER A 41 -4.08 5.54 -37.85
N PRO A 42 -2.97 5.46 -38.62
CA PRO A 42 -3.04 5.13 -40.03
C PRO A 42 -3.55 3.69 -40.28
N PRO A 43 -4.27 3.45 -41.40
CA PRO A 43 -5.02 2.22 -41.62
C PRO A 43 -4.13 0.99 -41.83
N LYS A 44 -4.52 -0.13 -41.20
CA LYS A 44 -3.85 -1.42 -41.34
C LYS A 44 -4.37 -2.18 -42.56
N ASN A 45 -3.58 -2.24 -43.64
CA ASN A 45 -3.87 -3.09 -44.79
C ASN A 45 -3.94 -4.57 -44.37
N GLY A 46 -5.06 -5.23 -44.67
CA GLY A 46 -5.32 -6.60 -44.23
C GLY A 46 -4.82 -7.66 -45.21
N ALA A 47 -4.14 -8.69 -44.69
CA ALA A 47 -3.80 -9.91 -45.42
C ALA A 47 -4.37 -11.14 -44.70
N ARG A 48 -5.54 -11.62 -45.13
CA ARG A 48 -6.16 -12.85 -44.58
C ARG A 48 -5.36 -14.08 -45.01
N ARG A 49 -4.85 -14.87 -44.06
CA ARG A 49 -4.54 -16.31 -44.26
C ARG A 49 -5.32 -17.13 -43.24
N SER A 50 -6.41 -17.77 -43.68
CA SER A 50 -7.13 -18.73 -42.85
C SER A 50 -6.36 -20.05 -42.77
N LEU A 51 -6.19 -20.59 -41.56
CA LEU A 51 -5.79 -21.99 -41.37
C LEU A 51 -6.94 -22.73 -40.67
N LYS A 52 -7.57 -23.65 -41.41
CA LYS A 52 -8.67 -24.48 -40.91
C LYS A 52 -8.12 -25.50 -39.90
N ARG A 53 -8.51 -25.41 -38.63
CA ARG A 53 -8.38 -26.53 -37.69
C ARG A 53 -9.56 -27.47 -37.90
N LYS A 54 -9.28 -28.72 -38.27
CA LYS A 54 -10.28 -29.79 -38.42
C LYS A 54 -10.36 -30.57 -37.11
N LEU A 55 -11.57 -30.91 -36.67
CA LEU A 55 -11.82 -31.83 -35.55
C LEU A 55 -12.02 -33.26 -36.10
N SER A 56 -11.54 -34.25 -35.35
CA SER A 56 -11.86 -35.67 -35.51
C SER A 56 -11.45 -36.40 -34.22
N ALA A 57 -12.27 -37.34 -33.73
CA ALA A 57 -12.06 -38.01 -32.45
C ALA A 57 -12.38 -39.52 -32.53
N SER A 58 -11.57 -40.31 -31.81
CA SER A 58 -11.79 -41.70 -31.36
C SER A 58 -10.66 -41.98 -30.33
N ALA A 59 -10.89 -42.50 -29.12
CA ALA A 59 -11.47 -43.82 -28.79
C ALA A 59 -10.55 -44.97 -29.25
N SER A 60 -10.09 -45.93 -28.43
CA SER A 60 -10.47 -46.31 -27.05
C SER A 60 -9.28 -46.94 -26.27
N ALA A 61 -9.53 -47.36 -25.01
CA ALA A 61 -9.15 -48.64 -24.35
C ALA A 61 -7.88 -49.44 -24.80
N SER A 62 -7.11 -50.12 -23.93
CA SER A 62 -7.19 -50.32 -22.46
C SER A 62 -5.97 -51.10 -21.91
N ASP A 63 -5.90 -51.21 -20.58
CA ASP A 63 -5.48 -52.42 -19.81
C ASP A 63 -4.05 -52.51 -19.19
N ALA A 64 -3.97 -53.45 -18.23
CA ALA A 64 -2.93 -53.95 -17.33
C ALA A 64 -1.59 -54.40 -17.96
N SER A 65 -0.49 -54.72 -17.24
CA SER A 65 -0.01 -54.46 -15.85
C SER A 65 1.44 -55.03 -15.69
N ILE A 66 2.03 -55.00 -14.47
CA ILE A 66 3.19 -55.84 -14.01
C ILE A 66 4.50 -55.69 -14.84
N ALA A 67 5.54 -54.96 -14.41
CA ALA A 67 6.45 -55.12 -13.25
C ALA A 67 7.61 -56.15 -13.43
N HIS A 68 8.83 -55.73 -13.01
CA HIS A 68 10.13 -56.47 -13.03
C HIS A 68 10.66 -56.79 -14.46
N THR A 69 11.96 -56.83 -14.78
CA THR A 69 13.22 -56.90 -13.99
C THR A 69 14.36 -56.20 -14.77
N ALA A 70 15.47 -55.85 -14.12
CA ALA A 70 16.71 -55.46 -14.82
C ALA A 70 17.49 -56.68 -15.34
N THR A 71 18.31 -56.53 -16.40
CA THR A 71 19.70 -57.05 -16.48
C THR A 71 20.39 -56.63 -17.80
N THR A 72 21.67 -56.28 -17.68
CA THR A 72 22.76 -56.08 -18.66
C THR A 72 22.76 -57.14 -19.80
N THR A 73 23.19 -56.91 -21.05
CA THR A 73 24.61 -56.71 -21.44
C THR A 73 24.78 -56.44 -22.96
N THR A 74 25.80 -55.64 -23.30
CA THR A 74 26.62 -55.51 -24.55
C THR A 74 26.37 -56.58 -25.65
N THR A 75 26.30 -56.27 -26.95
CA THR A 75 27.44 -55.78 -27.78
C THR A 75 27.02 -55.35 -29.19
N THR A 76 27.45 -54.17 -29.69
CA THR A 76 28.36 -53.81 -30.83
C THR A 76 28.13 -52.29 -31.16
N ARG A 77 28.81 -51.50 -32.04
CA ARG A 77 29.99 -51.62 -32.94
C ARG A 77 30.70 -50.26 -33.20
N ILE A 78 32.00 -50.35 -33.47
CA ILE A 78 32.95 -49.49 -34.25
C ILE A 78 32.24 -48.53 -35.26
N THR A 79 32.53 -47.22 -35.42
CA THR A 79 33.80 -46.44 -35.53
C THR A 79 33.81 -45.16 -34.65
N ARG A 80 34.94 -44.59 -34.15
CA ARG A 80 36.08 -43.91 -34.83
C ARG A 80 35.63 -42.72 -35.74
N SER A 81 36.11 -41.47 -35.63
CA SER A 81 37.14 -40.85 -34.73
C SER A 81 36.99 -39.30 -34.60
N THR A 82 37.52 -38.71 -33.51
CA THR A 82 38.42 -37.50 -33.38
C THR A 82 38.34 -36.34 -34.41
N THR A 83 38.62 -35.03 -34.15
CA THR A 83 39.24 -34.17 -33.08
C THR A 83 39.18 -32.71 -33.62
N SER A 84 39.42 -31.57 -32.95
CA SER A 84 39.42 -31.02 -31.58
C SER A 84 40.20 -29.68 -31.61
N ARG A 85 39.74 -28.61 -30.92
CA ARG A 85 40.55 -27.41 -30.55
C ARG A 85 41.11 -26.57 -31.74
N ALA A 86 41.69 -25.37 -31.59
CA ALA A 86 42.07 -24.57 -30.41
C ALA A 86 41.64 -23.07 -30.55
N ALA A 87 42.29 -22.14 -29.84
CA ALA A 87 41.86 -20.75 -29.66
C ALA A 87 43.00 -19.71 -29.86
N SER A 88 42.69 -18.43 -29.60
CA SER A 88 43.57 -17.29 -29.19
C SER A 88 44.10 -16.29 -30.25
N LEU A 89 44.55 -15.12 -29.73
CA LEU A 89 45.25 -13.98 -30.38
C LEU A 89 44.38 -13.04 -31.27
N SER A 90 44.68 -11.75 -31.54
CA SER A 90 45.42 -10.67 -30.83
C SER A 90 45.15 -9.28 -31.50
N ALA A 91 45.65 -8.17 -30.95
CA ALA A 91 45.54 -6.78 -31.48
C ALA A 91 46.53 -6.50 -32.67
N PRO A 92 46.64 -5.30 -33.34
CA PRO A 92 46.41 -3.91 -32.86
C PRO A 92 45.82 -2.88 -33.89
N SER A 93 46.14 -1.58 -33.71
CA SER A 93 45.53 -0.35 -34.31
C SER A 93 46.28 0.23 -35.54
N LEU A 94 45.63 1.12 -36.32
CA LEU A 94 46.24 2.32 -36.97
C LEU A 94 45.16 3.32 -37.55
N LEU A 95 45.56 4.56 -37.89
CA LEU A 95 44.76 5.67 -38.49
C LEU A 95 45.53 6.30 -39.69
N PRO A 96 44.93 7.11 -40.60
CA PRO A 96 44.90 8.59 -40.38
C PRO A 96 43.78 9.45 -41.07
N ALA A 97 43.39 10.51 -40.33
CA ALA A 97 43.00 11.91 -40.70
C ALA A 97 42.39 12.35 -42.07
N SER A 98 41.34 13.20 -42.00
CA SER A 98 41.17 14.41 -42.86
C SER A 98 40.29 15.52 -42.22
N ARG A 99 40.52 16.76 -42.69
CA ARG A 99 40.02 18.11 -42.28
C ARG A 99 38.49 18.29 -42.50
N SER A 100 37.74 19.29 -41.99
CA SER A 100 38.00 20.58 -41.30
C SER A 100 36.71 21.09 -40.55
N PRO A 101 36.72 22.21 -39.79
CA PRO A 101 35.66 22.55 -38.81
C PRO A 101 34.59 23.59 -39.24
N SER A 102 33.49 23.66 -38.48
CA SER A 102 32.53 24.79 -38.47
C SER A 102 31.99 25.10 -37.05
N ARG A 103 31.28 26.22 -36.89
CA ARG A 103 31.04 26.92 -35.61
C ARG A 103 29.78 26.47 -34.84
N SER A 104 29.78 26.65 -33.53
CA SER A 104 28.58 26.68 -32.68
C SER A 104 28.75 27.67 -31.51
N PRO A 105 27.68 28.31 -30.99
CA PRO A 105 27.79 29.54 -30.21
C PRO A 105 28.11 29.34 -28.72
N ARG A 106 28.80 30.33 -28.16
CA ARG A 106 29.27 30.40 -26.76
C ARG A 106 28.12 30.73 -25.80
N LYS A 107 27.78 29.84 -24.87
CA LYS A 107 26.84 30.15 -23.78
C LYS A 107 27.44 31.23 -22.86
N ARG A 108 26.61 32.22 -22.46
CA ARG A 108 26.98 33.24 -21.46
C ARG A 108 26.97 32.62 -20.07
N HIS A 109 27.97 32.91 -19.24
CA HIS A 109 27.93 32.60 -17.82
C HIS A 109 27.07 33.64 -17.09
N GLY A 110 26.13 33.17 -16.25
CA GLY A 110 25.46 34.02 -15.25
C GLY A 110 26.35 34.21 -14.01
N PRO A 111 26.09 35.24 -13.18
CA PRO A 111 26.89 35.49 -11.98
C PRO A 111 26.77 34.37 -10.94
N ARG A 112 27.90 34.01 -10.34
CA ARG A 112 28.01 32.99 -9.30
C ARG A 112 27.44 33.54 -7.98
N GLN A 113 26.26 33.08 -7.59
CA GLN A 113 25.72 33.37 -6.26
C GLN A 113 26.57 32.67 -5.18
N THR A 114 26.94 33.41 -4.13
CA THR A 114 27.62 32.90 -2.95
C THR A 114 26.61 32.31 -1.95
N PRO A 115 26.90 31.17 -1.30
CA PRO A 115 26.00 30.63 -0.29
C PRO A 115 25.98 31.52 0.96
N THR A 116 24.80 32.01 1.33
CA THR A 116 24.54 32.57 2.67
C THR A 116 24.67 31.50 3.75
N PRO A 117 25.06 31.87 4.99
CA PRO A 117 25.15 30.91 6.10
C PRO A 117 23.77 30.32 6.44
N PRO A 118 23.69 29.07 6.93
CA PRO A 118 22.43 28.44 7.28
C PRO A 118 21.83 29.13 8.51
N THR A 119 20.75 29.89 8.29
CA THR A 119 19.89 30.35 9.39
C THR A 119 19.18 29.13 9.96
N THR A 120 19.28 28.92 11.27
CA THR A 120 18.63 27.82 12.00
C THR A 120 17.11 28.04 12.10
N THR A 121 16.40 27.77 11.00
CA THR A 121 14.94 27.75 10.99
C THR A 121 14.42 26.46 11.63
N THR A 122 13.61 26.62 12.67
CA THR A 122 13.09 25.52 13.50
C THR A 122 12.25 24.57 12.66
N THR A 123 12.51 23.26 12.79
CA THR A 123 11.82 22.19 12.04
C THR A 123 10.39 21.97 12.54
N THR A 124 9.49 22.90 12.19
CA THR A 124 8.05 22.78 12.45
C THR A 124 7.42 21.85 11.41
N GLY A 125 7.68 20.56 11.53
CA GLY A 125 6.94 19.53 10.81
C GLY A 125 5.50 19.43 11.32
N PRO A 126 4.57 18.87 10.53
CA PRO A 126 3.20 18.64 10.98
C PRO A 126 3.19 17.75 12.24
N ILE A 127 2.47 18.19 13.27
CA ILE A 127 2.30 17.45 14.53
C ILE A 127 1.45 16.20 14.27
N SER A 128 1.72 15.13 15.02
CA SER A 128 0.94 13.89 14.98
C SER A 128 0.21 13.67 16.30
N HIS A 129 -1.12 13.55 16.23
CA HIS A 129 -1.98 13.13 17.33
C HIS A 129 -2.12 11.60 17.42
N LEU A 130 -1.59 10.85 16.43
CA LEU A 130 -1.62 9.39 16.43
C LEU A 130 -0.76 8.83 17.56
N ARG A 131 -1.36 7.96 18.39
CA ARG A 131 -0.69 7.21 19.46
C ARG A 131 -0.61 5.73 19.09
N ASP A 132 0.44 5.06 19.53
CA ASP A 132 0.60 3.61 19.37
C ASP A 132 -0.47 2.86 20.21
N THR A 133 -1.08 1.81 19.64
CA THR A 133 -2.08 0.97 20.32
C THR A 133 -1.50 -0.40 20.64
N ILE A 134 -0.50 -0.44 21.54
CA ILE A 134 0.25 -1.67 21.90
C ILE A 134 0.11 -2.02 23.40
N PRO A 135 -1.07 -2.42 23.89
CA PRO A 135 -1.18 -3.09 25.18
C PRO A 135 -0.49 -4.48 25.13
N PRO A 136 -0.18 -5.09 26.29
CA PRO A 136 0.26 -6.49 26.35
C PRO A 136 -0.77 -7.45 25.77
N GLY A 137 -0.32 -8.62 25.29
CA GLY A 137 -1.20 -9.74 24.96
C GLY A 137 -1.90 -9.69 23.60
N LEU A 138 -1.56 -8.76 22.71
CA LEU A 138 -2.08 -8.74 21.34
C LEU A 138 -1.85 -10.08 20.59
N ILE A 139 -2.81 -10.47 19.74
CA ILE A 139 -2.59 -11.50 18.71
C ILE A 139 -1.71 -10.90 17.62
N LEU A 140 -2.08 -9.71 17.14
CA LEU A 140 -1.45 -9.07 16.00
C LEU A 140 -1.17 -7.60 16.26
N LEU A 141 0.05 -7.18 15.95
CA LEU A 141 0.44 -5.77 15.85
C LEU A 141 0.70 -5.39 14.39
N PHE A 142 -0.14 -4.53 13.83
CA PHE A 142 0.11 -3.92 12.52
C PHE A 142 1.18 -2.83 12.63
N ILE A 143 2.10 -2.83 11.67
CA ILE A 143 3.20 -1.88 11.57
C ILE A 143 3.04 -1.15 10.23
N GLY A 144 2.65 0.12 10.27
CA GLY A 144 2.62 1.01 9.13
C GLY A 144 3.97 1.67 8.86
N VAL A 145 4.06 2.39 7.73
CA VAL A 145 5.26 3.16 7.37
C VAL A 145 5.39 4.39 8.28
N ASN A 146 4.45 5.32 8.15
CA ASN A 146 4.33 6.54 8.95
C ASN A 146 2.91 7.11 8.86
N PRO A 147 2.54 8.10 9.69
CA PRO A 147 1.29 8.83 9.53
C PRO A 147 1.19 9.53 8.17
N GLY A 148 0.14 9.25 7.40
CA GLY A 148 -0.32 10.20 6.38
C GLY A 148 -0.87 11.45 7.05
N ILE A 149 -0.85 12.62 6.40
CA ILE A 149 -1.27 13.92 6.99
C ILE A 149 -2.59 13.83 7.77
N MET A 150 -3.66 13.29 7.18
CA MET A 150 -4.96 13.13 7.85
C MET A 150 -4.91 12.16 9.05
N THR A 151 -4.10 11.10 9.01
CA THR A 151 -3.86 10.21 10.17
C THR A 151 -3.05 10.90 11.27
N GLY A 152 -2.16 11.82 10.90
CA GLY A 152 -1.46 12.70 11.85
C GLY A 152 -2.44 13.66 12.54
N GLN A 153 -3.32 14.31 11.78
CA GLN A 153 -4.31 15.28 12.29
C GLN A 153 -5.39 14.63 13.14
N THR A 154 -6.09 13.60 12.62
CA THR A 154 -7.18 12.91 13.32
C THR A 154 -6.71 12.06 14.49
N GLY A 155 -5.44 11.65 14.49
CA GLY A 155 -4.91 10.65 15.42
C GLY A 155 -5.47 9.24 15.20
N HIS A 156 -6.09 8.96 14.05
CA HIS A 156 -6.68 7.66 13.69
C HIS A 156 -5.86 6.95 12.61
N VAL A 157 -5.69 5.64 12.72
CA VAL A 157 -4.87 4.87 11.77
C VAL A 157 -5.56 4.80 10.40
N TYR A 158 -4.78 4.98 9.34
CA TYR A 158 -5.23 4.85 7.95
C TYR A 158 -6.51 5.64 7.62
N ALA A 159 -6.61 6.87 8.13
CA ALA A 159 -7.84 7.67 8.14
C ALA A 159 -8.27 8.24 6.78
N HIS A 160 -7.33 8.35 5.83
CA HIS A 160 -7.63 8.90 4.50
C HIS A 160 -8.55 7.96 3.70
N PRO A 161 -9.68 8.41 3.11
CA PRO A 161 -10.68 7.54 2.47
C PRO A 161 -10.13 6.58 1.42
N SER A 162 -9.13 6.99 0.63
CA SER A 162 -8.47 6.12 -0.34
C SER A 162 -7.53 5.06 0.25
N ASN A 163 -7.46 4.92 1.58
CA ASN A 163 -6.67 3.88 2.24
C ASN A 163 -7.49 2.61 2.48
N LEU A 164 -7.04 1.51 1.88
CA LEU A 164 -7.74 0.24 1.85
C LEU A 164 -7.67 -0.55 3.17
N TYR A 165 -6.98 -0.05 4.21
CA TYR A 165 -6.76 -0.78 5.46
C TYR A 165 -8.07 -1.27 6.07
N TRP A 166 -9.04 -0.38 6.27
CA TRP A 166 -10.31 -0.72 6.93
C TRP A 166 -11.19 -1.66 6.08
N LYS A 167 -11.06 -1.64 4.75
CA LYS A 167 -11.70 -2.62 3.86
C LYS A 167 -11.01 -3.99 3.94
N LEU A 168 -9.69 -4.03 3.86
CA LEU A 168 -8.90 -5.28 3.89
C LEU A 168 -8.88 -5.95 5.27
N LEU A 169 -8.99 -5.17 6.35
CA LEU A 169 -9.16 -5.66 7.72
C LEU A 169 -10.51 -6.37 7.91
N HIS A 170 -11.55 -5.89 7.22
CA HIS A 170 -12.86 -6.54 7.18
C HIS A 170 -12.88 -7.77 6.25
N SER A 171 -12.48 -7.63 4.98
CA SER A 171 -12.57 -8.72 3.99
C SER A 171 -11.62 -9.90 4.25
N SER A 172 -10.67 -9.76 5.17
CA SER A 172 -9.87 -10.86 5.72
C SER A 172 -10.52 -11.61 6.89
N GLY A 173 -11.62 -11.10 7.46
CA GLY A 173 -12.23 -11.62 8.69
C GLY A 173 -11.49 -11.22 9.98
N ILE A 174 -10.50 -10.30 9.92
CA ILE A 174 -9.83 -9.81 11.13
C ILE A 174 -10.81 -8.99 11.97
N THR A 175 -11.75 -8.25 11.37
CA THR A 175 -12.90 -7.66 12.05
C THR A 175 -14.22 -8.24 11.53
N THR A 176 -15.26 -8.31 12.37
CA THR A 176 -16.56 -8.91 12.00
C THR A 176 -17.50 -7.94 11.26
N ARG A 177 -17.13 -6.66 11.22
CA ARG A 177 -17.71 -5.62 10.37
C ARG A 177 -16.63 -4.72 9.80
N ARG A 178 -16.96 -3.86 8.84
CA ARG A 178 -16.12 -2.70 8.49
C ARG A 178 -16.14 -1.71 9.67
N HIS A 179 -14.97 -1.19 10.01
CA HIS A 179 -14.82 -0.19 11.08
C HIS A 179 -14.40 1.17 10.49
N PRO A 180 -14.94 2.29 10.99
CA PRO A 180 -14.45 3.62 10.65
C PRO A 180 -13.10 3.88 11.33
N PRO A 181 -12.28 4.83 10.84
CA PRO A 181 -11.00 5.19 11.46
C PRO A 181 -11.08 5.55 12.95
N SER A 182 -12.19 6.13 13.40
CA SER A 182 -12.44 6.47 14.81
C SER A 182 -12.39 5.27 15.77
N ASP A 183 -12.67 4.05 15.29
CA ASP A 183 -12.57 2.83 16.11
C ASP A 183 -11.11 2.36 16.34
N THR A 184 -10.09 3.08 15.84
CA THR A 184 -8.64 2.83 16.04
C THR A 184 -8.29 2.35 17.46
N TYR A 185 -8.80 3.04 18.48
CA TYR A 185 -8.44 2.80 19.88
C TYR A 185 -9.21 1.64 20.54
N ARG A 186 -10.24 1.10 19.87
CA ARG A 186 -11.07 -0.01 20.34
C ARG A 186 -10.60 -1.38 19.83
N LEU A 187 -9.84 -1.42 18.73
CA LEU A 187 -9.31 -2.66 18.14
C LEU A 187 -8.53 -3.57 19.12
N PRO A 188 -7.74 -3.04 20.10
CA PRO A 188 -7.00 -3.92 21.01
C PRO A 188 -7.93 -4.72 21.93
N GLU A 189 -9.02 -4.11 22.39
CA GLU A 189 -10.02 -4.73 23.25
C GLU A 189 -10.93 -5.68 22.46
N LEU A 190 -11.56 -5.17 21.39
CA LEU A 190 -12.53 -5.93 20.58
C LEU A 190 -11.92 -7.13 19.86
N TYR A 191 -10.63 -7.06 19.51
CA TYR A 191 -10.04 -7.95 18.50
C TYR A 191 -8.64 -8.49 18.85
N SER A 192 -8.02 -8.05 19.95
CA SER A 192 -6.59 -8.27 20.25
C SER A 192 -5.66 -7.82 19.11
N VAL A 193 -6.03 -6.72 18.44
CA VAL A 193 -5.31 -6.12 17.30
C VAL A 193 -4.83 -4.71 17.65
N GLY A 194 -3.54 -4.42 17.42
CA GLY A 194 -2.94 -3.12 17.70
C GLY A 194 -2.18 -2.53 16.50
N ASN A 195 -1.73 -1.29 16.63
CA ASN A 195 -1.05 -0.53 15.58
C ASN A 195 0.17 0.27 16.10
N THR A 196 1.19 0.40 15.25
CA THR A 196 2.35 1.29 15.38
C THR A 196 2.80 1.71 13.97
N ASN A 197 3.70 2.70 13.87
CA ASN A 197 4.49 2.93 12.65
C ASN A 197 5.99 2.66 12.90
N ILE A 198 6.75 2.43 11.83
CA ILE A 198 8.22 2.41 11.88
C ILE A 198 8.81 3.82 12.02
N VAL A 199 8.17 4.83 11.41
CA VAL A 199 8.54 6.25 11.53
C VAL A 199 7.35 7.06 12.06
N THR A 200 7.61 7.96 13.01
CA THR A 200 6.57 8.76 13.69
C THR A 200 6.21 10.05 12.95
N ARG A 201 7.09 10.59 12.12
CA ARG A 201 6.91 11.86 11.40
C ARG A 201 5.81 11.75 10.32
N PRO A 202 4.77 12.60 10.35
CA PRO A 202 3.78 12.62 9.28
C PRO A 202 4.33 13.11 7.94
N THR A 203 3.86 12.54 6.84
CA THR A 203 4.15 13.01 5.47
C THR A 203 2.90 12.93 4.58
N ARG A 204 2.96 13.53 3.38
CA ARG A 204 1.93 13.34 2.35
C ARG A 204 2.16 12.03 1.59
N ASP A 205 3.42 11.65 1.40
CA ASP A 205 3.82 10.42 0.73
C ASP A 205 4.98 9.73 1.49
N ALA A 206 4.99 8.39 1.51
CA ALA A 206 6.03 7.58 2.15
C ALA A 206 7.42 7.73 1.51
N SER A 207 7.49 8.12 0.23
CA SER A 207 8.74 8.45 -0.47
C SER A 207 9.44 9.72 0.06
N GLN A 208 8.75 10.51 0.90
CA GLN A 208 9.34 11.65 1.63
C GLN A 208 10.12 11.22 2.89
N LEU A 209 10.22 9.91 3.16
CA LEU A 209 11.08 9.35 4.21
C LEU A 209 12.42 8.91 3.62
N SER A 210 13.50 9.15 4.36
CA SER A 210 14.82 8.65 3.94
C SER A 210 14.98 7.16 4.29
N ARG A 211 15.83 6.42 3.55
CA ARG A 211 16.20 5.04 3.93
C ARG A 211 16.78 4.98 5.35
N ARG A 212 17.59 5.99 5.71
CA ARG A 212 18.18 6.12 7.04
C ARG A 212 17.11 6.22 8.14
N GLU A 213 16.12 7.08 7.94
CA GLU A 213 15.00 7.30 8.87
C GLU A 213 14.15 6.03 9.06
N MET A 214 13.90 5.28 7.99
CA MET A 214 13.27 3.95 8.05
C MET A 214 14.14 2.95 8.83
N ASP A 215 15.45 2.93 8.58
CA ASP A 215 16.39 2.00 9.22
C ASP A 215 16.60 2.34 10.71
N GLU A 216 16.58 3.63 11.08
CA GLU A 216 16.60 4.12 12.47
C GLU A 216 15.32 3.78 13.25
N GLY A 217 14.19 3.58 12.56
CA GLY A 217 12.93 3.11 13.15
C GLY A 217 12.94 1.62 13.55
N VAL A 218 13.72 0.77 12.89
CA VAL A 218 13.79 -0.68 13.18
C VAL A 218 14.17 -0.98 14.64
N PRO A 219 15.26 -0.44 15.23
CA PRO A 219 15.59 -0.73 16.63
C PRO A 219 14.57 -0.16 17.63
N VAL A 220 13.72 0.80 17.23
CA VAL A 220 12.60 1.28 18.06
C VAL A 220 11.47 0.24 18.05
N LEU A 221 11.12 -0.30 16.89
CA LEU A 221 10.15 -1.38 16.76
C LEU A 221 10.58 -2.66 17.49
N GLU A 222 11.82 -3.11 17.29
CA GLU A 222 12.36 -4.32 17.94
C GLU A 222 12.23 -4.20 19.47
N ARG A 223 12.48 -3.03 20.07
CA ARG A 223 12.23 -2.79 21.51
C ARG A 223 10.75 -2.86 21.89
N LYS A 224 9.86 -2.15 21.18
CA LYS A 224 8.40 -2.18 21.43
C LYS A 224 7.86 -3.62 21.40
N ILE A 225 8.32 -4.42 20.44
CA ILE A 225 7.88 -5.81 20.24
C ILE A 225 8.44 -6.72 21.34
N ALA A 226 9.71 -6.56 21.73
CA ALA A 226 10.33 -7.28 22.85
C ALA A 226 9.63 -7.04 24.20
N GLU A 227 9.16 -5.81 24.42
CA GLU A 227 8.46 -5.40 25.64
C GLU A 227 7.01 -5.90 25.67
N LYS A 228 6.23 -5.65 24.62
CA LYS A 228 4.77 -5.93 24.62
C LYS A 228 4.39 -7.35 24.17
N ARG A 229 5.33 -8.07 23.54
CA ARG A 229 5.24 -9.47 23.11
C ARG A 229 3.93 -9.86 22.39
N PRO A 230 3.56 -9.18 21.28
CA PRO A 230 2.47 -9.63 20.42
C PRO A 230 2.82 -11.01 19.81
N GLN A 231 1.83 -11.87 19.54
CA GLN A 231 2.09 -13.20 18.96
C GLN A 231 2.66 -13.09 17.52
N ALA A 232 2.16 -12.14 16.73
CA ALA A 232 2.68 -11.78 15.43
C ALA A 232 2.72 -10.27 15.19
N VAL A 233 3.54 -9.85 14.24
CA VAL A 233 3.55 -8.51 13.65
C VAL A 233 3.24 -8.59 12.17
N CYS A 234 2.42 -7.66 11.66
CA CYS A 234 2.15 -7.52 10.23
C CYS A 234 2.76 -6.23 9.70
N LEU A 235 3.72 -6.35 8.79
CA LEU A 235 4.34 -5.21 8.12
C LEU A 235 3.47 -4.80 6.93
N VAL A 236 2.82 -3.64 7.02
CA VAL A 236 1.85 -3.14 6.02
C VAL A 236 2.60 -2.47 4.86
N GLY A 237 3.33 -3.28 4.09
CA GLY A 237 4.06 -2.87 2.90
C GLY A 237 5.53 -3.30 2.88
N LYS A 238 5.99 -3.69 1.69
CA LYS A 238 7.35 -4.20 1.40
C LYS A 238 8.49 -3.32 1.91
N SER A 239 8.35 -1.99 1.85
CA SER A 239 9.41 -1.03 2.24
C SER A 239 9.80 -1.11 3.73
N ILE A 240 8.86 -1.52 4.60
CA ILE A 240 9.11 -1.75 6.02
C ILE A 240 9.97 -3.00 6.20
N TRP A 241 9.61 -4.09 5.50
CA TRP A 241 10.40 -5.34 5.53
C TRP A 241 11.79 -5.16 4.94
N GLU A 242 11.94 -4.35 3.89
CA GLU A 242 13.26 -3.97 3.36
C GLU A 242 14.13 -3.20 4.36
N ALA A 243 13.54 -2.36 5.23
CA ALA A 243 14.27 -1.67 6.29
C ALA A 243 14.72 -2.63 7.39
N VAL A 244 13.78 -3.46 7.88
CA VAL A 244 14.06 -4.52 8.86
C VAL A 244 15.15 -5.47 8.35
N TRP A 245 15.12 -5.83 7.05
CA TRP A 245 16.14 -6.65 6.40
C TRP A 245 17.50 -5.94 6.30
N ARG A 246 17.54 -4.66 5.89
CA ARG A 246 18.79 -3.87 5.85
C ARG A 246 19.48 -3.85 7.21
N VAL A 247 18.72 -3.60 8.29
CA VAL A 247 19.26 -3.54 9.65
C VAL A 247 19.68 -4.92 10.16
N LYS A 248 18.89 -5.98 9.92
CA LYS A 248 19.18 -7.34 10.44
C LYS A 248 20.18 -8.15 9.59
N LYS A 249 20.45 -7.76 8.34
CA LYS A 249 21.36 -8.47 7.42
C LYS A 249 22.53 -7.61 6.90
N GLY A 250 22.57 -6.31 7.23
CA GLY A 250 23.61 -5.37 6.78
C GLY A 250 23.59 -5.05 5.28
N ARG A 251 22.54 -5.43 4.54
CA ARG A 251 22.47 -5.29 3.07
C ARG A 251 21.04 -5.17 2.55
N GLY A 252 20.90 -4.74 1.30
CA GLY A 252 19.64 -4.81 0.57
C GLY A 252 19.13 -6.24 0.39
N MET A 253 17.81 -6.36 0.27
CA MET A 253 17.07 -7.57 -0.08
C MET A 253 17.07 -7.75 -1.61
N ARG A 254 17.27 -8.98 -2.09
CA ARG A 254 17.15 -9.36 -3.51
C ARG A 254 15.69 -9.62 -3.87
N LYS A 255 15.35 -9.65 -5.16
CA LYS A 255 13.96 -9.87 -5.60
C LYS A 255 13.47 -11.27 -5.23
N GLU A 256 14.36 -12.24 -5.24
CA GLU A 256 14.14 -13.66 -4.96
C GLU A 256 14.05 -13.95 -3.46
N GLU A 257 14.50 -13.01 -2.62
CA GLU A 257 14.41 -13.08 -1.14
C GLU A 257 13.10 -12.48 -0.62
N PHE A 258 12.28 -11.88 -1.48
CA PHE A 258 11.02 -11.25 -1.10
C PHE A 258 9.81 -12.14 -1.40
N ARG A 259 8.99 -12.38 -0.37
CA ARG A 259 7.61 -12.84 -0.51
C ARG A 259 6.69 -12.05 0.42
N TYR A 260 5.43 -11.86 -0.01
CA TYR A 260 4.34 -11.56 0.93
C TYR A 260 4.01 -12.82 1.75
N GLY A 261 3.14 -12.69 2.76
CA GLY A 261 2.78 -13.80 3.63
C GLY A 261 3.71 -13.95 4.84
N TRP A 262 3.66 -15.11 5.49
CA TRP A 262 4.55 -15.44 6.61
C TRP A 262 6.03 -15.50 6.18
N GLN A 263 6.90 -14.88 6.99
CA GLN A 263 8.36 -14.95 6.85
C GLN A 263 8.93 -16.05 7.77
N ASP A 264 10.13 -16.53 7.45
CA ASP A 264 10.81 -17.60 8.21
C ASP A 264 11.24 -17.11 9.62
N GLU A 265 11.42 -18.02 10.58
CA GLU A 265 11.65 -17.69 12.01
C GLU A 265 12.88 -16.82 12.30
N GLY A 266 13.90 -16.89 11.43
CA GLY A 266 15.07 -16.00 11.46
C GLY A 266 14.76 -14.54 11.10
N GLY A 267 13.52 -14.24 10.72
CA GLY A 267 12.97 -12.91 10.53
C GLY A 267 12.31 -12.31 11.78
N ASN A 268 11.87 -13.14 12.74
CA ASN A 268 11.08 -12.74 13.92
C ASN A 268 11.63 -11.50 14.63
N MET A 269 10.73 -10.62 15.07
CA MET A 269 11.07 -9.31 15.68
C MET A 269 10.83 -9.31 17.20
N GLY A 270 11.60 -8.50 17.92
CA GLY A 270 11.58 -8.44 19.39
C GLY A 270 12.32 -9.60 20.08
N ARG A 271 13.19 -10.31 19.35
CA ARG A 271 13.99 -11.44 19.88
C ARG A 271 14.81 -11.01 21.10
N VAL A 272 14.60 -11.71 22.22
CA VAL A 272 15.31 -11.51 23.50
C VAL A 272 15.57 -12.86 24.18
N GLN A 273 16.38 -12.88 25.23
CA GLN A 273 16.63 -14.11 25.99
C GLN A 273 15.30 -14.71 26.50
N GLY A 274 15.04 -15.97 26.17
CA GLY A 274 13.80 -16.67 26.51
C GLY A 274 12.59 -16.33 25.63
N TRP A 275 12.73 -15.57 24.54
CA TRP A 275 11.64 -15.35 23.58
C TRP A 275 12.14 -15.18 22.14
N GLU A 276 11.72 -16.11 21.26
CA GLU A 276 12.06 -16.17 19.83
C GLU A 276 11.48 -15.03 18.96
N GLY A 277 10.89 -14.01 19.58
CA GLY A 277 10.25 -12.88 18.92
C GLY A 277 8.87 -13.19 18.36
N ALA A 278 8.17 -12.13 17.97
CA ALA A 278 6.90 -12.22 17.25
C ALA A 278 7.13 -12.73 15.82
N ARG A 279 6.24 -13.61 15.35
CA ARG A 279 6.23 -14.04 13.94
C ARG A 279 5.98 -12.85 13.02
N VAL A 280 6.72 -12.77 11.92
CA VAL A 280 6.56 -11.68 10.93
C VAL A 280 5.66 -12.13 9.78
N PHE A 281 4.61 -11.37 9.53
CA PHE A 281 3.84 -11.39 8.29
C PHE A 281 4.18 -10.13 7.48
N VAL A 282 4.22 -10.23 6.15
CA VAL A 282 4.39 -9.07 5.26
C VAL A 282 3.17 -8.97 4.36
N ALA A 283 2.38 -7.93 4.59
CA ALA A 283 1.18 -7.64 3.82
C ALA A 283 1.45 -6.67 2.67
N THR A 284 0.48 -6.57 1.78
CA THR A 284 0.43 -5.55 0.74
C THR A 284 0.27 -4.16 1.35
N THR A 285 0.72 -3.13 0.62
CA THR A 285 0.48 -1.73 1.02
C THR A 285 -0.98 -1.34 0.77
N THR A 286 -1.59 -0.67 1.75
CA THR A 286 -2.99 -0.27 1.73
C THR A 286 -3.23 1.12 1.13
N SER A 287 -2.17 1.87 0.81
CA SER A 287 -2.31 3.21 0.22
C SER A 287 -2.93 3.16 -1.17
N GLY A 288 -3.94 3.98 -1.44
CA GLY A 288 -4.54 4.14 -2.77
C GLY A 288 -3.56 4.61 -3.85
N LEU A 289 -2.43 5.20 -3.46
CA LEU A 289 -1.33 5.53 -4.39
C LEU A 289 -0.60 4.29 -4.94
N ALA A 290 -0.79 3.11 -4.33
CA ALA A 290 -0.09 1.88 -4.70
C ALA A 290 -0.90 1.03 -5.71
N ALA A 291 -0.78 1.40 -6.99
CA ALA A 291 -1.41 0.73 -8.14
C ALA A 291 -0.74 -0.59 -8.58
N GLY A 292 0.29 -1.07 -7.89
CA GLY A 292 1.12 -2.21 -8.33
C GLY A 292 0.54 -3.61 -8.12
N MET A 293 -0.67 -3.74 -7.55
CA MET A 293 -1.40 -5.00 -7.34
C MET A 293 -2.90 -4.73 -7.39
N SER A 294 -3.67 -5.68 -7.93
CA SER A 294 -5.14 -5.67 -7.94
C SER A 294 -5.74 -5.75 -6.52
N MET A 295 -7.04 -5.49 -6.39
CA MET A 295 -7.74 -5.68 -5.12
C MET A 295 -7.76 -7.15 -4.70
N GLN A 296 -7.99 -8.06 -5.64
CA GLN A 296 -8.08 -9.50 -5.39
C GLN A 296 -6.74 -10.08 -4.90
N GLU A 297 -5.61 -9.63 -5.44
CA GLU A 297 -4.27 -10.01 -4.94
C GLU A 297 -3.98 -9.44 -3.54
N LYS A 298 -4.48 -8.23 -3.23
CA LYS A 298 -4.39 -7.64 -1.89
C LYS A 298 -5.25 -8.44 -0.91
N GLU A 299 -6.48 -8.74 -1.26
CA GLU A 299 -7.44 -9.50 -0.44
C GLU A 299 -6.96 -10.94 -0.18
N ALA A 300 -6.38 -11.61 -1.18
CA ALA A 300 -5.80 -12.95 -1.00
C ALA A 300 -4.67 -12.98 0.05
N VAL A 301 -3.73 -12.01 0.01
CA VAL A 301 -2.66 -11.88 1.02
C VAL A 301 -3.23 -11.54 2.39
N TRP A 302 -4.24 -10.67 2.47
CA TRP A 302 -4.85 -10.32 3.76
C TRP A 302 -5.68 -11.47 4.36
N LYS A 303 -6.29 -12.33 3.53
CA LYS A 303 -7.03 -13.52 3.96
C LYS A 303 -6.15 -14.57 4.65
N GLU A 304 -4.93 -14.82 4.15
CA GLU A 304 -3.93 -15.69 4.81
C GLU A 304 -3.63 -15.24 6.26
N LEU A 305 -3.53 -13.93 6.48
CA LEU A 305 -3.33 -13.35 7.81
C LEU A 305 -4.61 -13.43 8.66
N GLY A 306 -5.77 -13.18 8.07
CA GLY A 306 -7.05 -13.16 8.76
C GLY A 306 -7.49 -14.53 9.27
N GLU A 307 -7.33 -15.58 8.46
CA GLU A 307 -7.56 -16.97 8.87
C GLU A 307 -6.73 -17.34 10.11
N TRP A 308 -5.45 -16.96 10.12
CA TRP A 308 -4.58 -17.17 11.28
C TRP A 308 -5.02 -16.35 12.51
N VAL A 309 -5.43 -15.09 12.35
CA VAL A 309 -5.91 -14.27 13.47
C VAL A 309 -7.21 -14.84 14.05
N VAL A 310 -8.17 -15.26 13.22
CA VAL A 310 -9.43 -15.88 13.65
C VAL A 310 -9.14 -17.16 14.45
N GLU A 311 -8.26 -18.02 13.94
CA GLU A 311 -7.82 -19.23 14.64
C GLU A 311 -7.16 -18.90 16.00
N LYS A 312 -6.34 -17.85 16.08
CA LYS A 312 -5.76 -17.40 17.36
C LYS A 312 -6.74 -16.73 18.32
N ARG A 313 -7.94 -16.29 17.89
CA ARG A 313 -9.05 -16.00 18.84
C ARG A 313 -9.72 -17.29 19.31
N ARG A 314 -9.95 -18.24 18.41
CA ARG A 314 -10.61 -19.53 18.73
C ARG A 314 -9.81 -20.29 19.79
N GLU A 315 -8.51 -20.47 19.58
CA GLU A 315 -7.57 -21.08 20.55
C GLU A 315 -7.61 -20.40 21.92
N ARG A 316 -7.67 -19.07 21.99
CA ARG A 316 -7.74 -18.33 23.26
C ARG A 316 -9.05 -18.55 24.00
N THR A 317 -10.16 -18.58 23.26
CA THR A 317 -11.50 -18.79 23.83
C THR A 317 -11.60 -20.20 24.41
N GLU A 318 -11.22 -21.21 23.64
CA GLU A 318 -11.24 -22.61 24.06
C GLU A 318 -10.25 -22.88 25.22
N GLY A 319 -9.04 -22.33 25.14
CA GLY A 319 -8.05 -22.43 26.22
C GLY A 319 -8.46 -21.73 27.52
N GLY A 320 -9.36 -20.75 27.47
CA GLY A 320 -9.90 -20.06 28.65
C GLY A 320 -10.97 -20.86 29.41
N VAL A 321 -11.73 -21.73 28.73
CA VAL A 321 -12.86 -22.48 29.32
C VAL A 321 -12.39 -23.53 30.35
N GLY A 322 -11.12 -23.94 30.32
CA GLY A 322 -10.55 -24.89 31.27
C GLY A 322 -10.27 -24.36 32.68
N GLY A 323 -10.54 -23.08 32.99
CA GLY A 323 -10.02 -22.44 34.20
C GLY A 323 -10.95 -21.47 34.95
N GLY A 324 -12.24 -21.34 34.59
CA GLY A 324 -13.13 -20.37 35.24
C GLY A 324 -14.60 -20.81 35.30
N THR A 325 -15.18 -20.80 36.49
CA THR A 325 -16.62 -20.96 36.72
C THR A 325 -17.28 -19.58 36.88
N ALA A 326 -18.51 -19.43 36.38
CA ALA A 326 -19.34 -18.21 36.37
C ALA A 326 -18.85 -17.09 35.39
N MET A 327 -19.73 -16.37 34.68
CA MET A 327 -21.18 -16.51 34.49
C MET A 327 -21.54 -16.61 33.01
N ALA A 328 -22.58 -17.39 32.70
CA ALA A 328 -23.26 -17.34 31.40
C ALA A 328 -24.59 -16.60 31.55
N THR A 329 -24.81 -15.54 30.77
CA THR A 329 -26.09 -14.83 30.66
C THR A 329 -26.55 -14.78 29.22
N ALA A 330 -27.19 -15.86 28.80
CA ALA A 330 -28.16 -16.00 27.71
C ALA A 330 -27.98 -15.13 26.43
N THR A 331 -27.49 -15.76 25.37
CA THR A 331 -27.92 -15.45 23.99
C THR A 331 -29.05 -16.40 23.61
N ALA A 332 -30.24 -15.88 23.32
CA ALA A 332 -31.38 -16.64 22.80
C ALA A 332 -32.36 -15.69 22.09
N VAL A 333 -33.19 -16.24 21.17
CA VAL A 333 -34.16 -15.51 20.32
C VAL A 333 -33.44 -14.65 19.24
N VAL A 334 -33.66 -14.81 17.93
CA VAL A 334 -34.61 -15.62 17.13
C VAL A 334 -33.86 -16.61 16.22
N LYS A 335 -34.51 -17.74 15.89
CA LYS A 335 -34.17 -18.54 14.70
C LYS A 335 -35.44 -19.14 14.08
N ASP A 336 -36.05 -18.43 13.13
CA ASP A 336 -36.82 -18.99 12.01
C ASP A 336 -37.03 -17.89 10.94
N GLU A 337 -37.79 -18.22 9.89
CA GLU A 337 -38.19 -17.42 8.73
C GLU A 337 -37.14 -17.26 7.61
N GLY A 338 -37.16 -18.26 6.72
CA GLY A 338 -37.64 -17.99 5.37
C GLY A 338 -36.60 -17.50 4.35
N ASN A 339 -36.19 -18.43 3.49
CA ASN A 339 -35.52 -18.24 2.20
C ASN A 339 -35.87 -16.90 1.50
N ARG A 340 -35.02 -15.88 1.64
CA ARG A 340 -35.02 -14.65 0.82
C ARG A 340 -34.00 -14.79 -0.30
N ASP A 341 -34.35 -14.32 -1.50
CA ASP A 341 -33.46 -14.43 -2.66
C ASP A 341 -32.16 -13.65 -2.48
N GLU A 342 -31.04 -14.26 -2.89
CA GLU A 342 -29.68 -13.68 -2.84
C GLU A 342 -29.52 -12.40 -3.69
N ALA A 343 -30.51 -12.09 -4.53
CA ALA A 343 -30.61 -10.85 -5.29
C ALA A 343 -31.21 -9.68 -4.50
N ALA A 344 -32.09 -9.94 -3.52
CA ALA A 344 -32.72 -8.89 -2.71
C ALA A 344 -31.71 -8.29 -1.71
N VAL A 345 -30.95 -9.15 -1.03
CA VAL A 345 -29.91 -8.72 -0.08
C VAL A 345 -28.86 -7.83 -0.77
N LYS A 346 -28.51 -8.12 -2.03
CA LYS A 346 -27.56 -7.33 -2.83
C LYS A 346 -28.15 -6.03 -3.41
N ALA A 347 -29.46 -5.85 -3.37
CA ALA A 347 -30.10 -4.57 -3.65
C ALA A 347 -30.13 -3.71 -2.37
N GLU A 348 -30.46 -4.32 -1.23
CA GLU A 348 -30.47 -3.68 0.09
C GLU A 348 -29.04 -3.20 0.48
N GLU A 349 -28.00 -4.03 0.30
CA GLU A 349 -26.58 -3.64 0.44
C GLU A 349 -26.11 -2.55 -0.55
N ALA A 350 -26.83 -2.32 -1.65
CA ALA A 350 -26.47 -1.29 -2.64
C ALA A 350 -27.17 0.05 -2.35
N GLU A 351 -28.43 0.02 -1.90
CA GLU A 351 -29.19 1.20 -1.50
C GLU A 351 -28.67 1.78 -0.17
N GLU A 352 -28.26 0.93 0.77
CA GLU A 352 -27.53 1.35 1.98
C GLU A 352 -26.17 2.00 1.63
N MET A 353 -25.47 1.49 0.62
CA MET A 353 -24.18 2.03 0.16
C MET A 353 -24.29 3.40 -0.51
N GLU A 354 -25.33 3.67 -1.30
CA GLU A 354 -25.59 5.03 -1.81
C GLU A 354 -26.01 6.01 -0.70
N SER A 355 -26.54 5.52 0.43
CA SER A 355 -26.88 6.35 1.59
C SER A 355 -25.66 6.70 2.48
N GLU A 356 -24.76 5.74 2.76
CA GLU A 356 -23.53 6.01 3.55
C GLU A 356 -22.59 6.99 2.84
N ASP A 357 -22.43 6.86 1.50
CA ASP A 357 -21.58 7.78 0.73
C ASP A 357 -22.17 9.22 0.72
N GLN A 358 -23.49 9.38 0.80
CA GLN A 358 -24.14 10.71 0.89
C GLN A 358 -23.96 11.35 2.28
N GLU A 359 -24.17 10.61 3.38
CA GLU A 359 -23.93 11.14 4.74
C GLU A 359 -22.45 11.52 4.94
N TYR A 360 -21.52 10.79 4.32
CA TYR A 360 -20.09 11.11 4.36
C TYR A 360 -19.73 12.38 3.58
N VAL A 361 -20.39 12.65 2.44
CA VAL A 361 -20.21 13.89 1.66
C VAL A 361 -20.77 15.11 2.40
N ASP A 362 -21.90 14.97 3.09
CA ASP A 362 -22.47 16.06 3.90
C ASP A 362 -21.56 16.36 5.12
N PHE A 363 -20.90 15.36 5.71
CA PHE A 363 -19.89 15.56 6.75
C PHE A 363 -18.59 16.25 6.23
N GLU A 364 -18.19 16.04 4.97
CA GLU A 364 -17.09 16.81 4.37
C GLU A 364 -17.46 18.29 4.15
N CYS A 365 -18.74 18.64 3.97
CA CYS A 365 -19.18 20.03 3.82
C CYS A 365 -19.02 20.86 5.10
N ASP A 366 -19.53 20.36 6.24
CA ASP A 366 -19.43 21.06 7.53
C ASP A 366 -17.98 21.20 8.02
N CYS A 367 -17.12 20.22 7.71
CA CYS A 367 -15.70 20.26 8.07
C CYS A 367 -14.85 21.29 7.28
N PHE A 368 -15.41 21.93 6.25
CA PHE A 368 -14.70 22.91 5.41
C PHE A 368 -15.10 24.37 5.64
N TYR A 369 -16.07 24.64 6.53
CA TYR A 369 -16.64 25.99 6.75
C TYR A 369 -16.35 26.63 8.12
N HIS A 370 -15.45 26.04 8.93
CA HIS A 370 -15.06 26.55 10.26
C HIS A 370 -13.54 26.61 10.49
#